data_AF-A0A4Y7JZF9-F1
#
_entry.id   AF-A0A4Y7JZF9-F1
#
_cell.length_a   1.000
_cell.length_b   1.000
_cell.length_c   1.000
_cell.angle_alpha   90.00
_cell.angle_beta   90.00
_cell.angle_gamma   90.00
#
_symmetry.space_group_name_H-M   'P 1'
#
loop_
_entity.id
_entity.type
_entity.pdbx_description
1 polymer ?
#
loop_
_entity_poly.entity_id
_entity_poly.type
_entity_poly.pdbx_seq_one_letter_code
_entity_poly.pdbx_strand_id
1 'polypeptide(L)'
;MNENQVEGIGSMKMGTDVSPSGRGFKKIAANRWEFQHEKFFKGGRHLLAEITRKKSEPSAYPAFLKASERQPFNGLGENSNLLMKDNEILRRNNLELQIQIAQFKTLETKLLDCLSQYTVWQHQQS
;
A
#
# COMPACT_ATOMS: atom_id res chain seq x y z
N MET A 1 36.51 -5.74 2.60
CA MET A 1 36.00 -6.31 1.34
C MET A 1 35.08 -7.45 1.74
N ASN A 2 33.92 -7.14 2.31
CA ASN A 2 32.66 -6.83 1.64
C ASN A 2 32.16 -8.06 0.89
N GLU A 3 31.08 -8.68 1.37
CA GLU A 3 29.85 -8.82 0.58
C GLU A 3 28.71 -9.22 1.51
N ASN A 4 27.83 -8.26 1.74
CA ASN A 4 26.59 -8.40 2.48
C ASN A 4 25.61 -9.18 1.62
N GLN A 5 25.25 -10.38 2.06
CA GLN A 5 24.16 -11.14 1.47
C GLN A 5 22.84 -10.55 1.98
N VAL A 6 22.22 -9.72 1.14
CA VAL A 6 20.87 -9.20 1.35
C VAL A 6 19.92 -10.36 1.08
N GLU A 7 19.37 -10.97 2.14
CA GLU A 7 18.26 -11.92 1.99
C GLU A 7 17.04 -11.16 1.49
N GLY A 8 16.79 -11.33 0.19
CA GLY A 8 15.61 -10.81 -0.49
C GLY A 8 14.35 -11.37 0.16
N ILE A 9 13.48 -10.44 0.57
CA ILE A 9 12.10 -10.71 0.94
C ILE A 9 11.48 -11.71 -0.05
N GLY A 10 11.06 -12.86 0.48
CA GLY A 10 10.56 -13.98 -0.31
C GLY A 10 9.46 -13.55 -1.28
N SER A 11 9.75 -13.68 -2.57
CA SER A 11 8.74 -13.61 -3.63
C SER A 11 7.71 -14.73 -3.42
N MET A 12 6.49 -14.36 -3.02
CA MET A 12 5.35 -15.29 -3.07
C MET A 12 5.08 -15.63 -4.54
N LYS A 13 5.55 -16.80 -4.97
CA LYS A 13 5.16 -17.40 -6.25
C LYS A 13 3.63 -17.49 -6.29
N MET A 14 3.02 -16.81 -7.26
CA MET A 14 1.60 -16.94 -7.55
C MET A 14 1.37 -18.32 -8.18
N GLY A 15 1.25 -19.35 -7.35
CA GLY A 15 0.73 -20.64 -7.78
C GLY A 15 -0.69 -20.44 -8.30
N THR A 16 -0.90 -20.70 -9.58
CA THR A 16 -2.22 -20.77 -10.20
C THR A 16 -2.93 -22.05 -9.77
N ASP A 17 -3.22 -22.19 -8.49
CA ASP A 17 -4.17 -23.17 -7.99
C ASP A 17 -5.49 -22.44 -7.77
N VAL A 18 -6.29 -22.37 -8.85
CA VAL A 18 -7.73 -22.13 -8.73
C VAL A 18 -8.31 -23.30 -7.94
N SER A 19 -8.31 -23.16 -6.61
CA SER A 19 -9.15 -23.96 -5.74
C SER A 19 -10.59 -23.46 -5.86
N PRO A 20 -11.56 -24.31 -6.27
CA PRO A 20 -12.94 -23.90 -6.43
C PRO A 20 -13.59 -23.82 -5.05
N SER A 21 -13.45 -22.67 -4.39
CA SER A 21 -14.38 -22.30 -3.31
C SER A 21 -14.49 -20.79 -3.23
N GLY A 22 -15.49 -20.24 -3.91
CA GLY A 22 -15.78 -18.80 -4.02
C GLY A 22 -16.28 -18.14 -2.73
N ARG A 23 -15.67 -18.44 -1.57
CA ARG A 23 -16.03 -17.91 -0.24
C ARG A 23 -14.89 -17.12 0.43
N GLY A 24 -13.91 -16.66 -0.33
CA GLY A 24 -12.71 -15.97 0.17
C GLY A 24 -12.41 -14.66 -0.54
N PHE A 25 -11.49 -13.89 0.02
CA PHE A 25 -11.03 -12.63 -0.56
C PHE A 25 -10.29 -12.88 -1.88
N LYS A 26 -10.71 -12.18 -2.94
CA LYS A 26 -10.10 -12.26 -4.27
C LYS A 26 -9.07 -11.15 -4.43
N LYS A 27 -7.87 -11.49 -4.90
CA LYS A 27 -6.83 -10.50 -5.24
C LYS A 27 -7.26 -9.72 -6.47
N ILE A 28 -7.17 -8.39 -6.42
CA ILE A 28 -7.61 -7.50 -7.52
C ILE A 28 -6.47 -6.71 -8.16
N ALA A 29 -5.29 -6.68 -7.54
CA ALA A 29 -4.11 -6.02 -8.11
C ALA A 29 -2.89 -6.94 -8.01
N ALA A 30 -2.10 -7.03 -9.08
CA ALA A 30 -0.89 -7.87 -9.10
C ALA A 30 0.21 -7.33 -8.18
N ASN A 31 0.46 -6.02 -8.26
CA ASN A 31 1.58 -5.33 -7.60
C ASN A 31 1.18 -4.61 -6.30
N ARG A 32 -0.08 -4.74 -5.88
CA ARG A 32 -0.58 -4.12 -4.64
C ARG A 32 -1.29 -5.16 -3.79
N TRP A 33 -1.26 -4.94 -2.48
CA TRP A 33 -1.96 -5.78 -1.50
C TRP A 33 -3.44 -5.40 -1.45
N GLU A 34 -4.13 -5.53 -2.59
CA GLU A 34 -5.53 -5.19 -2.74
C GLU A 34 -6.39 -6.43 -2.98
N PHE A 35 -7.46 -6.52 -2.21
CA PHE A 35 -8.35 -7.67 -2.19
C PHE A 35 -9.81 -7.20 -2.11
N GLN A 36 -10.70 -7.99 -2.70
CA GLN A 36 -12.14 -7.74 -2.73
C GLN A 36 -12.91 -8.94 -2.17
N HIS A 37 -13.97 -8.66 -1.43
CA HIS A 37 -14.95 -9.64 -0.99
C HIS A 37 -16.34 -9.01 -1.00
N GLU A 38 -17.36 -9.74 -1.45
CA GLU A 38 -18.73 -9.23 -1.63
C GLU A 38 -19.32 -8.64 -0.34
N LYS A 39 -19.00 -9.27 0.79
CA LYS A 39 -19.45 -8.88 2.14
C LYS A 39 -18.51 -7.90 2.85
N PHE A 40 -17.52 -7.35 2.15
CA PHE A 40 -16.50 -6.46 2.71
C PHE A 40 -16.50 -5.11 1.97
N PHE A 41 -17.25 -4.15 2.49
CA PHE A 41 -17.28 -2.78 1.96
C PHE A 41 -17.53 -1.75 3.08
N LYS A 42 -17.20 -0.48 2.78
CA LYS A 42 -17.31 0.62 3.73
C LYS A 42 -18.77 0.80 4.18
N GLY A 43 -19.01 0.85 5.49
CA GLY A 43 -20.35 0.96 6.08
C GLY A 43 -21.05 -0.39 6.34
N GLY A 44 -20.58 -1.49 5.75
CA GLY A 44 -21.16 -2.83 5.89
C GLY A 44 -20.63 -3.66 7.07
N ARG A 45 -20.39 -3.05 8.26
CA ARG A 45 -19.75 -3.76 9.39
C ARG A 45 -20.47 -5.04 9.83
N HIS A 46 -21.79 -5.07 9.72
CA HIS A 46 -22.61 -6.23 10.10
C HIS A 46 -22.34 -7.46 9.23
N LEU A 47 -21.96 -7.27 7.96
CA LEU A 47 -21.69 -8.35 7.01
C LEU A 47 -20.34 -9.04 7.26
N LEU A 48 -19.47 -8.45 8.08
CA LEU A 48 -18.19 -9.06 8.46
C LEU A 48 -18.39 -10.39 9.20
N ALA A 49 -19.47 -10.52 9.97
CA ALA A 49 -19.81 -11.75 10.69
C ALA A 49 -20.11 -12.94 9.74
N GLU A 50 -20.50 -12.64 8.51
CA GLU A 50 -20.81 -13.65 7.49
C GLU A 50 -19.55 -14.13 6.74
N ILE A 51 -18.40 -13.49 6.97
CA ILE A 51 -17.12 -13.89 6.38
C ILE A 51 -16.48 -14.94 7.29
N THR A 52 -16.72 -16.22 6.97
CA THR A 52 -16.19 -17.35 7.75
C THR A 52 -14.97 -17.96 7.10
N ARG A 53 -13.97 -18.33 7.90
CA ARG A 53 -12.88 -19.20 7.44
C ARG A 53 -13.40 -20.63 7.28
N LYS A 54 -12.85 -21.39 6.34
CA LYS A 54 -13.09 -22.83 6.26
C LYS A 54 -12.62 -23.45 7.57
N LYS A 55 -13.47 -24.23 8.24
CA LYS A 55 -13.10 -24.99 9.43
C LYS A 55 -11.99 -25.95 9.01
N SER A 56 -10.76 -25.68 9.43
CA SER A 56 -9.65 -26.61 9.26
C SER A 56 -9.78 -27.71 10.31
N GLU A 57 -9.47 -28.94 9.93
CA GLU A 57 -9.23 -29.98 10.93
C GLU A 57 -8.16 -29.49 11.93
N PRO A 58 -8.23 -29.90 13.21
CA PRO A 58 -7.18 -29.60 14.18
C PRO A 58 -5.85 -29.97 13.55
N SER A 59 -4.94 -29.01 13.47
CA SER A 59 -3.68 -29.28 12.79
C SER A 59 -2.96 -30.42 13.50
N ALA A 60 -2.51 -31.41 12.75
CA ALA A 60 -1.64 -32.48 13.24
C ALA A 60 -0.23 -31.98 13.63
N TYR A 61 -0.04 -30.65 13.77
CA TYR A 61 1.21 -30.10 14.24
C TYR A 61 1.50 -30.63 15.65
N PRO A 62 2.72 -31.11 15.89
CA PRO A 62 3.12 -31.60 17.21
C PRO A 62 2.94 -30.52 18.28
N ALA A 63 2.62 -30.94 19.51
CA ALA A 63 2.40 -30.03 20.65
C ALA A 63 3.60 -29.11 20.96
N PHE A 64 4.81 -29.44 20.49
CA PHE A 64 5.99 -28.57 20.62
C PHE A 64 5.98 -27.37 19.65
N LEU A 65 5.14 -27.40 18.61
CA LEU A 65 4.83 -26.26 17.74
C LEU A 65 3.49 -25.62 18.14
N LYS A 66 3.15 -25.65 19.44
CA LYS A 66 1.96 -24.95 19.95
C LYS A 66 2.08 -23.47 19.59
N ALA A 67 1.12 -22.98 18.81
CA ALA A 67 1.01 -21.56 18.51
C ALA A 67 1.04 -20.80 19.84
N SER A 68 1.98 -19.86 19.98
CA SER A 68 2.22 -19.09 21.19
C SER A 68 0.88 -18.63 21.78
N GLU A 69 0.55 -19.22 22.93
CA GLU A 69 -0.64 -18.91 23.71
C GLU A 69 -0.61 -17.41 23.99
N ARG A 70 -1.69 -16.69 23.65
CA ARG A 70 -1.74 -15.22 23.62
C ARG A 70 -1.25 -14.62 24.94
N GLN A 71 0.05 -14.36 25.01
CA GLN A 71 0.62 -13.36 25.89
C GLN A 71 0.13 -12.02 25.34
N PRO A 72 -0.29 -11.07 26.19
CA PRO A 72 -0.48 -9.70 25.75
C PRO A 72 0.87 -9.23 25.21
N PHE A 73 0.99 -9.24 23.88
CA PHE A 73 2.21 -8.88 23.18
C PHE A 73 2.35 -7.36 23.31
N ASN A 74 3.06 -6.92 24.35
CA ASN A 74 3.37 -5.51 24.58
C ASN A 74 4.06 -4.86 23.36
N GLY A 75 4.75 -5.65 22.52
CA GLY A 75 5.39 -5.17 21.30
C GLY A 75 4.43 -4.73 20.18
N LEU A 76 3.12 -5.03 20.21
CA LEU A 76 2.20 -4.65 19.13
C LEU A 76 1.88 -3.16 19.27
N GLY A 77 1.80 -2.69 20.51
CA GLY A 77 1.57 -1.29 20.82
C GLY A 77 2.70 -0.41 20.30
N GLU A 78 3.96 -0.79 20.55
CA GLU A 78 5.13 -0.03 20.09
C GLU A 78 5.25 0.00 18.57
N ASN A 79 5.08 -1.16 17.91
CA ASN A 79 5.08 -1.24 16.45
C ASN A 79 3.92 -0.44 15.84
N SER A 80 2.72 -0.51 16.42
CA SER A 80 1.57 0.27 15.96
C SER A 80 1.82 1.78 16.10
N ASN A 81 2.44 2.22 17.21
CA ASN A 81 2.77 3.63 17.44
C ASN A 81 3.85 4.12 16.46
N LEU A 82 4.86 3.30 16.18
CA LEU A 82 5.90 3.63 15.20
C LEU A 82 5.30 3.74 13.78
N LEU A 83 4.46 2.80 13.38
CA LEU A 83 3.75 2.84 12.10
C LEU A 83 2.84 4.06 11.96
N MET A 84 2.19 4.51 13.05
CA MET A 84 1.42 5.75 13.03
C MET A 84 2.31 6.98 12.82
N LYS A 85 3.47 7.04 13.49
CA LYS A 85 4.45 8.13 13.31
C LYS A 85 5.02 8.14 11.88
N ASP A 86 5.33 6.98 11.32
CA ASP A 86 5.84 6.89 9.94
C ASP A 86 4.78 7.35 8.93
N ASN A 87 3.51 6.98 9.13
CA ASN A 87 2.40 7.47 8.31
C ASN A 87 2.23 9.00 8.39
N GLU A 88 2.39 9.59 9.57
CA GLU A 88 2.38 11.04 9.75
C GLU A 88 3.49 11.72 8.94
N ILE A 89 4.71 11.18 9.00
CA ILE A 89 5.86 11.68 8.25
C ILE A 89 5.61 11.57 6.75
N LEU A 90 5.14 10.41 6.29
CA LEU A 90 4.81 10.19 4.87
C LEU A 90 3.75 11.18 4.38
N ARG A 91 2.74 11.49 5.19
CA ARG A 91 1.73 12.50 4.84
C ARG A 91 2.33 13.91 4.71
N ARG A 92 3.23 14.31 5.62
CA ARG A 92 3.94 15.60 5.50
C ARG A 92 4.79 15.65 4.23
N ASN A 93 5.60 14.62 3.98
CA ASN A 93 6.46 14.56 2.81
C ASN A 93 5.65 14.58 1.51
N ASN A 94 4.52 13.88 1.46
CA ASN A 94 3.63 13.90 0.29
C ASN A 94 3.04 15.29 0.06
N LEU A 95 2.61 16.00 1.12
CA LEU A 95 2.13 17.37 1.01
C LEU A 95 3.23 18.31 0.49
N GLU A 96 4.44 18.20 1.01
CA GLU A 96 5.57 19.02 0.59
C GLU A 96 5.94 18.76 -0.88
N LEU A 97 5.96 17.50 -1.32
CA LEU A 97 6.16 17.15 -2.72
C LEU A 97 5.05 17.72 -3.62
N GLN A 98 3.79 17.68 -3.18
CA GLN A 98 2.69 18.30 -3.93
C GLN A 98 2.85 19.83 -4.05
N ILE A 99 3.30 20.49 -3.00
CA ILE A 99 3.59 21.93 -3.02
C ILE A 99 4.72 22.23 -4.02
N GLN A 100 5.81 21.47 -3.99
CA GLN A 100 6.92 21.65 -4.94
C GLN A 100 6.46 21.44 -6.38
N ILE A 101 5.66 20.39 -6.65
CA ILE A 101 5.09 20.14 -7.98
C ILE A 101 4.24 21.33 -8.43
N ALA A 102 3.42 21.90 -7.55
CA ALA A 102 2.59 23.07 -7.88
C ALA A 102 3.45 24.32 -8.18
N GLN A 103 4.53 24.53 -7.43
CA GLN A 103 5.48 25.62 -7.67
C GLN A 103 6.16 25.48 -9.03
N PHE A 104 6.65 24.29 -9.37
CA PHE A 104 7.30 24.04 -10.67
C PHE A 104 6.34 24.25 -11.84
N LYS A 105 5.09 23.76 -11.74
CA LYS A 105 4.06 24.02 -12.75
C LYS A 105 3.76 25.51 -12.92
N THR A 106 3.75 26.26 -11.82
CA THR A 106 3.56 27.71 -11.86
C THR A 106 4.71 28.40 -12.58
N LEU A 107 5.95 27.98 -12.31
CA LEU A 107 7.14 28.52 -12.98
C LEU A 107 7.14 28.20 -14.47
N GLU A 108 6.84 26.95 -14.84
CA GLU A 108 6.68 26.51 -16.23
C GLU A 108 5.66 27.38 -16.97
N THR A 109 4.49 27.62 -16.36
CA THR A 109 3.46 28.48 -16.95
C THR A 109 3.96 29.90 -17.20
N LYS A 110 4.69 30.50 -16.24
CA LYS A 110 5.27 31.84 -16.39
C LYS A 110 6.32 31.90 -17.49
N LEU A 111 7.14 30.86 -17.63
CA LEU A 111 8.15 30.77 -18.69
C LEU A 111 7.49 30.69 -20.06
N LEU A 112 6.45 29.86 -20.19
CA LEU A 112 5.68 29.75 -21.44
C LEU A 112 5.00 31.07 -21.81
N ASP A 113 4.43 31.77 -20.83
CA ASP A 113 3.82 33.09 -21.05
C ASP A 113 4.84 34.12 -21.53
N CYS A 114 6.02 34.18 -20.90
CA CYS A 114 7.12 35.06 -21.33
C CYS A 114 7.56 34.76 -22.78
N LEU A 115 7.72 33.48 -23.14
CA LEU A 115 8.05 33.06 -24.49
C LEU A 115 6.98 33.46 -25.49
N SER A 116 5.70 33.28 -25.14
CA SER A 116 4.57 33.69 -25.98
C SER A 116 4.53 35.20 -26.21
N GLN A 117 4.82 36.00 -25.19
CA GLN A 117 4.89 37.46 -25.34
C GLN A 117 6.06 37.87 -26.24
N TYR A 118 7.21 37.20 -26.11
CA TYR A 118 8.37 37.45 -26.97
C TYR A 118 8.08 37.11 -28.43
N THR A 119 7.44 35.98 -28.73
CA THR A 119 7.11 35.62 -30.13
C THR A 119 6.14 36.60 -30.76
N VAL A 120 5.13 37.07 -30.00
CA VAL A 120 4.21 38.14 -30.46
C VAL A 120 4.95 39.44 -30.72
N TRP A 121 5.85 39.85 -29.81
CA TRP A 121 6.63 41.07 -29.97
C TRP A 121 7.57 41.00 -31.18
N GLN A 122 8.21 39.85 -31.41
CA GLN A 122 9.03 39.62 -32.61
C GLN A 122 8.23 39.72 -33.90
N HIS A 123 7.02 39.15 -33.94
CA HIS A 123 6.14 39.25 -35.10
C HIS A 123 5.65 40.67 -35.41
N GLN A 124 5.61 41.58 -34.43
CA GLN A 124 5.23 42.98 -34.63
C GLN A 124 6.38 43.88 -35.13
N GLN A 125 7.63 43.41 -35.06
CA GLN A 125 8.82 44.15 -35.50
C GLN A 125 9.29 43.76 -36.92
N SER A 126 8.68 42.74 -37.52
CA SER A 126 8.89 42.30 -38.91
C SER A 126 7.77 42.79 -39.82
#